data_AF-A0A9J8CJG3-F1
#
_entry.id   AF-A0A9J8CJG3-F1
#
_cell.length_a   1.000
_cell.length_b   1.000
_cell.length_c   1.000
_cell.angle_alpha   90.00
_cell.angle_beta   90.00
_cell.angle_gamma   90.00
#
_symmetry.space_group_name_H-M   'P 1'
#
loop_
_entity.id
_entity.type
_entity.pdbx_description
1 polymer ?
#
loop_
_entity_poly.entity_id
_entity_poly.type
_entity_poly.pdbx_seq_one_letter_code
_entity_poly.pdbx_strand_id
1 'polypeptide(L)'
;MAGELKAGFVRLMHYLQDPQHVARFQRLCGVRETEPRDRLRNGAPSVRHGDVQNGCGDATRRRPAGAESGRGKGSNVLANGAAGENVNGQARDKDGVEAQGSAVKPLRRNSLTGDVGQEFIIDNKFLFYLFTLGTELGNELFYISFFPFFMWNVDAYVSRRLVVVWVLVMYLGQCTKDVIRWPRPASPPVVKVEMFYNSEYSMPSTHAMSGTAIPLCLFLLTYRRWEYPLLLGLSLAISWCVLVCSSRIYMGMHSILDIIAGFLFSLLILLVFSPVLDIIDTFNRMHPYAPLIIISLHVGLGLFSFTLDTWSTSRGDTAQILGSGAGIALASHINYHLGLLPDPPASALPLQPPSFTLSLIGLCLVRFLLGVIILLATRAVMKALTIPLVCWLFGIPSNDVRKARQHMEVELPYRYIVYGTVGLNALFLVPFLFAHVGLL
;
A
#
# COMPACT_ATOMS: atom_id res chain seq x y z
N MET A 1 -15.80 27.52 -30.14
CA MET A 1 -16.36 26.27 -29.58
C MET A 1 -15.30 25.23 -29.18
N ALA A 2 -14.65 24.48 -30.08
CA ALA A 2 -13.69 23.42 -29.68
C ALA A 2 -12.42 23.96 -28.95
N GLY A 3 -11.91 25.12 -29.39
CA GLY A 3 -10.76 25.78 -28.74
C GLY A 3 -11.06 26.33 -27.34
N GLU A 4 -12.27 26.86 -27.13
CA GLU A 4 -12.72 27.38 -25.83
C GLU A 4 -12.96 26.25 -24.83
N LEU A 5 -13.53 25.13 -25.28
CA LEU A 5 -13.69 23.90 -24.48
C LEU A 5 -12.33 23.36 -24.02
N LYS A 6 -11.35 23.26 -24.94
CA LYS A 6 -9.99 22.83 -24.60
C LYS A 6 -9.32 23.78 -23.60
N ALA A 7 -9.43 25.09 -23.81
CA ALA A 7 -8.87 26.08 -22.89
C ALA A 7 -9.56 26.05 -21.51
N GLY A 8 -10.88 25.85 -21.48
CA GLY A 8 -11.63 25.66 -20.25
C GLY A 8 -11.21 24.42 -19.47
N PHE A 9 -11.04 23.30 -20.17
CA PHE A 9 -10.58 22.04 -19.57
C PHE A 9 -9.17 22.17 -18.98
N VAL A 10 -8.22 22.76 -19.72
CA VAL A 10 -6.85 22.97 -19.23
C VAL A 10 -6.83 23.87 -17.99
N ARG A 11 -7.63 24.95 -17.96
CA ARG A 11 -7.78 25.79 -16.77
C ARG A 11 -8.32 25.02 -15.57
N LEU A 12 -9.32 24.15 -15.79
CA LEU A 12 -9.86 23.31 -14.72
C LEU A 12 -8.80 22.32 -14.19
N MET A 13 -8.01 21.70 -15.06
CA MET A 13 -6.94 20.79 -14.64
C MET A 13 -5.89 21.51 -13.79
N HIS A 14 -5.44 22.70 -14.21
CA HIS A 14 -4.50 23.51 -13.43
C HIS A 14 -5.07 23.93 -12.09
N TYR A 15 -6.35 24.32 -12.05
CA TYR A 15 -7.03 24.64 -10.79
C TYR A 15 -7.06 23.44 -9.85
N LEU A 16 -7.50 22.26 -10.31
CA LEU A 16 -7.59 21.06 -9.48
C LEU A 16 -6.22 20.51 -9.04
N GLN A 17 -5.16 20.86 -9.76
CA GLN A 17 -3.78 20.48 -9.43
C GLN A 17 -3.16 21.41 -8.37
N ASP A 18 -3.69 22.63 -8.19
CA ASP A 18 -3.08 23.66 -7.36
C ASP A 18 -2.84 23.16 -5.90
N PRO A 19 -1.56 23.09 -5.46
CA PRO A 19 -1.20 22.70 -4.09
C PRO A 19 -1.88 23.55 -3.01
N GLN A 20 -2.31 24.77 -3.31
CA GLN A 20 -3.04 25.63 -2.38
C GLN A 20 -4.35 25.01 -1.90
N HIS A 21 -5.03 24.23 -2.74
CA HIS A 21 -6.25 23.53 -2.30
C HIS A 21 -5.95 22.47 -1.26
N VAL A 22 -4.86 21.73 -1.43
CA VAL A 22 -4.38 20.72 -0.47
C VAL A 22 -4.00 21.40 0.84
N ALA A 23 -3.21 22.48 0.79
CA ALA A 23 -2.80 23.24 1.97
C ALA A 23 -4.00 23.90 2.69
N ARG A 24 -5.01 24.37 1.95
CA ARG A 24 -6.25 24.91 2.53
C ARG A 24 -7.07 23.82 3.23
N PHE A 25 -7.16 22.62 2.63
CA PHE A 25 -7.81 21.48 3.25
C PHE A 25 -7.10 21.03 4.53
N GLN A 26 -5.76 20.94 4.49
CA GLN A 26 -4.94 20.64 5.66
C GLN A 26 -5.16 21.64 6.80
N ARG A 27 -5.14 22.94 6.51
CA ARG A 27 -5.44 23.99 7.51
C ARG A 27 -6.85 23.89 8.07
N LEU A 28 -7.85 23.62 7.22
CA LEU A 28 -9.23 23.40 7.65
C LEU A 28 -9.34 22.21 8.62
N CYS A 29 -8.54 21.17 8.38
CA CYS A 29 -8.47 19.99 9.25
C CYS A 29 -7.49 20.13 10.43
N GLY A 30 -6.89 21.32 10.64
CA GLY A 30 -6.02 21.59 11.79
C GLY A 30 -4.58 21.12 11.65
N VAL A 31 -4.03 21.06 10.42
CA VAL A 31 -2.60 20.80 10.16
C VAL A 31 -1.90 22.13 9.84
N ARG A 32 -0.83 22.44 10.59
CA ARG A 32 -0.03 23.65 10.41
C ARG A 32 1.46 23.32 10.32
N GLU A 33 2.21 24.04 9.49
CA GLU A 33 3.68 23.93 9.46
C GLU A 33 4.26 24.55 10.73
N THR A 34 5.32 23.94 11.28
CA THR A 34 6.04 24.51 12.42
C THR A 34 6.86 25.71 11.95
N GLU A 35 6.67 26.89 12.56
CA GLU A 35 7.32 28.12 12.10
C GLU A 35 8.86 28.01 12.13
N PRO A 36 9.58 28.73 11.24
CA PRO A 36 11.04 28.74 11.23
C PRO A 36 11.69 29.15 12.57
N ARG A 37 11.00 29.98 13.38
CA ARG A 37 11.47 30.39 14.72
C ARG A 37 11.55 29.22 15.71
N ASP A 38 10.67 28.23 15.59
CA ASP A 38 10.65 27.06 16.46
C ASP A 38 11.70 26.01 16.05
N ARG A 39 12.12 25.99 14.77
CA ARG A 39 13.22 25.11 14.29
C ARG A 39 14.57 25.43 14.95
N LEU A 40 14.81 26.71 15.28
CA LEU A 40 16.01 27.17 15.99
C LEU A 40 16.01 26.76 17.47
N ARG A 41 14.82 26.60 18.08
CA ARG A 41 14.68 26.18 19.48
C ARG A 41 14.85 24.67 19.65
N ASN A 42 14.52 23.87 18.62
CA ASN A 42 14.59 22.40 18.64
C ASN A 42 15.89 21.78 18.06
N GLY A 43 16.93 22.57 17.79
CA GLY A 43 18.30 22.04 17.58
C GLY A 43 18.54 21.25 16.29
N ALA A 44 17.75 21.45 15.23
CA ALA A 44 18.04 20.81 13.94
C ALA A 44 19.20 21.52 13.21
N PRO A 45 20.27 20.83 12.74
CA PRO A 45 21.33 21.47 11.99
C PRO A 45 20.82 21.91 10.61
N SER A 46 21.02 23.18 10.28
CA SER A 46 20.68 23.72 8.97
C SER A 46 21.58 23.12 7.89
N VAL A 47 21.06 22.25 7.03
CA VAL A 47 21.72 21.90 5.77
C VAL A 47 21.36 23.00 4.77
N ARG A 48 22.33 23.89 4.48
CA ARG A 48 22.23 24.83 3.37
C ARG A 48 22.19 24.04 2.07
N HIS A 49 21.13 24.21 1.27
CA HIS A 49 21.17 23.87 -0.15
C HIS A 49 22.19 24.80 -0.82
N GLY A 50 23.30 24.22 -1.28
CA GLY A 50 24.25 24.91 -2.13
C GLY A 50 23.68 25.05 -3.53
N ASP A 51 23.64 26.28 -4.01
CA ASP A 51 23.31 26.65 -5.38
C ASP A 51 24.22 25.91 -6.37
N VAL A 52 23.60 25.29 -7.37
CA VAL A 52 24.28 24.75 -8.54
C VAL A 52 24.62 25.93 -9.45
N GLN A 53 25.89 26.33 -9.46
CA GLN A 53 26.44 27.22 -10.48
C GLN A 53 27.48 26.49 -11.32
N ASN A 54 27.21 26.44 -12.63
CA ASN A 54 28.08 25.97 -13.69
C ASN A 54 29.42 26.72 -13.69
N GLY A 55 30.52 25.97 -13.85
CA GLY A 55 31.84 26.51 -14.12
C GLY A 55 32.78 25.45 -14.69
N CYS A 56 33.00 25.53 -16.00
CA CYS A 56 34.00 24.78 -16.76
C CYS A 56 35.43 25.08 -16.26
N GLY A 57 36.32 24.09 -16.19
CA GLY A 57 37.72 24.30 -15.82
C GLY A 57 38.56 23.03 -15.65
N ASP A 58 39.35 22.78 -16.68
CA ASP A 58 40.44 21.85 -16.96
C ASP A 58 41.33 21.23 -15.83
N ALA A 59 42.04 20.18 -16.25
CA ALA A 59 42.85 19.19 -15.57
C ALA A 59 44.01 19.67 -14.68
N THR A 60 44.38 18.89 -13.64
CA THR A 60 45.56 17.98 -13.62
C THR A 60 45.96 17.48 -12.21
N ARG A 61 46.40 16.20 -12.18
CA ARG A 61 47.48 15.60 -11.36
C ARG A 61 47.30 15.24 -9.85
N ARG A 62 47.52 13.91 -9.66
CA ARG A 62 48.40 13.21 -8.67
C ARG A 62 47.87 12.84 -7.26
N ARG A 63 47.71 11.51 -7.08
CA ARG A 63 47.79 10.65 -5.88
C ARG A 63 49.22 10.62 -5.27
N PRO A 64 49.51 9.88 -4.16
CA PRO A 64 48.73 9.53 -2.95
C PRO A 64 49.58 9.57 -1.63
N ALA A 65 48.97 9.28 -0.47
CA ALA A 65 49.46 8.39 0.63
C ALA A 65 49.07 8.88 2.03
N GLY A 66 48.76 7.93 2.93
CA GLY A 66 48.64 8.16 4.37
C GLY A 66 47.62 7.26 5.04
N ALA A 67 48.04 6.05 5.38
CA ALA A 67 47.29 5.13 6.24
C ALA A 67 47.35 5.59 7.70
N GLU A 68 46.26 5.44 8.44
CA GLU A 68 46.38 5.13 9.87
C GLU A 68 45.15 4.39 10.42
N SER A 69 45.47 3.43 11.28
CA SER A 69 44.63 2.40 11.87
C SER A 69 43.95 2.91 13.14
N GLY A 70 42.66 2.66 13.29
CA GLY A 70 41.90 2.93 14.52
C GLY A 70 40.86 1.85 14.77
N ARG A 71 41.25 0.84 15.55
CA ARG A 71 40.48 -0.36 15.91
C ARG A 71 39.47 -0.01 17.01
N GLY A 72 38.17 -0.04 16.71
CA GLY A 72 37.09 0.10 17.69
C GLY A 72 36.05 -1.00 17.53
N LYS A 73 36.11 -2.03 18.39
CA LYS A 73 35.09 -3.07 18.54
C LYS A 73 33.83 -2.45 19.15
N GLY A 74 32.69 -2.60 18.48
CA GLY A 74 31.36 -2.32 19.03
C GLY A 74 30.33 -3.14 18.28
N SER A 75 29.65 -4.02 19.00
CA SER A 75 28.69 -5.02 18.53
C SER A 75 27.49 -4.43 17.78
N ASN A 76 27.31 -4.81 16.51
CA ASN A 76 26.08 -4.56 15.77
C ASN A 76 25.05 -5.66 16.12
N VAL A 77 24.12 -5.31 17.01
CA VAL A 77 22.89 -6.06 17.24
C VAL A 77 21.90 -5.72 16.12
N LEU A 78 21.39 -6.76 15.47
CA LEU A 78 20.30 -6.70 14.50
C LEU A 78 19.03 -6.10 15.12
N ALA A 79 18.41 -5.14 14.44
CA ALA A 79 16.99 -4.84 14.62
C ALA A 79 16.36 -4.42 13.28
N ASN A 80 15.87 -5.42 12.55
CA ASN A 80 14.90 -5.25 11.47
C ASN A 80 13.50 -5.23 12.09
N GLY A 81 12.73 -4.17 11.82
CA GLY A 81 11.27 -4.18 11.67
C GLY A 81 10.41 -4.58 12.88
N ALA A 82 9.90 -3.58 13.60
CA ALA A 82 8.55 -3.48 14.17
C ALA A 82 8.60 -2.41 15.27
N ALA A 83 8.56 -1.15 14.89
CA ALA A 83 8.33 -0.07 15.85
C ALA A 83 6.99 0.56 15.49
N GLY A 84 5.94 0.09 16.15
CA GLY A 84 4.86 1.00 16.51
C GLY A 84 5.50 2.05 17.41
N GLU A 85 5.74 3.24 16.88
CA GLU A 85 6.17 4.37 17.70
C GLU A 85 4.99 4.76 18.59
N ASN A 86 5.08 4.36 19.86
CA ASN A 86 4.24 4.88 20.93
C ASN A 86 4.36 6.41 20.95
N VAL A 87 3.27 7.08 20.57
CA VAL A 87 3.09 8.52 20.74
C VAL A 87 2.81 8.78 22.21
N ASN A 88 3.84 8.89 23.03
CA ASN A 88 3.70 9.54 24.34
C ASN A 88 5.01 10.20 24.76
N GLY A 89 5.24 11.41 24.25
CA GLY A 89 6.25 12.33 24.76
C GLY A 89 5.56 13.56 25.36
N GLN A 90 5.20 13.51 26.63
CA GLN A 90 4.87 14.71 27.41
C GLN A 90 6.18 15.47 27.68
N ALA A 91 6.46 16.51 26.89
CA ALA A 91 7.43 17.53 27.26
C ALA A 91 6.69 18.57 28.12
N ARG A 92 6.95 18.57 29.44
CA ARG A 92 6.58 19.69 30.31
C ARG A 92 7.62 20.78 30.11
N ASP A 93 7.23 21.89 29.48
CA ASP A 93 8.03 23.11 29.50
C ASP A 93 7.55 24.02 30.64
N LYS A 94 8.51 24.50 31.44
CA LYS A 94 8.30 25.52 32.46
C LYS A 94 8.29 26.86 31.74
N ASP A 95 7.11 27.32 31.33
CA ASP A 95 6.72 28.73 31.22
C ASP A 95 5.28 28.78 30.69
N GLY A 96 4.39 29.46 31.42
CA GLY A 96 2.94 29.38 31.28
C GLY A 96 2.38 30.04 30.02
N VAL A 97 2.54 29.38 28.86
CA VAL A 97 1.74 29.65 27.65
C VAL A 97 1.26 28.30 27.10
N GLU A 98 -0.06 28.07 27.16
CA GLU A 98 -0.70 26.87 26.60
C GLU A 98 -0.58 26.89 25.06
N ALA A 99 0.47 26.26 24.52
CA ALA A 99 0.52 25.90 23.11
C ALA A 99 -0.43 24.71 22.86
N GLN A 100 -1.61 24.96 22.31
CA GLN A 100 -2.66 23.97 22.06
C GLN A 100 -2.34 22.90 20.99
N GLY A 101 -1.11 22.82 20.48
CA GLY A 101 -0.71 21.85 19.46
C GLY A 101 0.60 21.15 19.80
N SER A 102 0.58 19.81 19.85
CA SER A 102 1.82 19.02 19.95
C SER A 102 2.52 19.02 18.60
N ALA A 103 3.82 19.32 18.56
CA ALA A 103 4.64 19.08 17.38
C ALA A 103 4.70 17.56 17.11
N VAL A 104 4.49 17.18 15.84
CA VAL A 104 4.46 15.79 15.38
C VAL A 104 5.42 15.61 14.23
N LYS A 105 6.11 14.47 14.22
CA LYS A 105 7.02 14.07 13.15
C LYS A 105 6.24 13.39 12.02
N PRO A 106 6.72 13.46 10.77
CA PRO A 106 6.13 12.74 9.65
C PRO A 106 6.00 11.24 9.93
N LEU A 107 4.84 10.69 9.58
CA LEU A 107 4.57 9.27 9.62
C LEU A 107 5.35 8.57 8.51
N ARG A 108 5.82 7.35 8.82
CA ARG A 108 6.40 6.36 7.88
C ARG A 108 7.50 6.92 6.99
N ARG A 109 8.75 6.71 7.42
CA ARG A 109 9.94 7.04 6.63
C ARG A 109 10.27 5.92 5.65
N ASN A 110 10.66 6.29 4.43
CA ASN A 110 11.16 5.34 3.46
C ASN A 110 12.62 4.97 3.81
N SER A 111 12.85 3.72 4.19
CA SER A 111 14.18 3.24 4.58
C SER A 111 15.17 3.14 3.40
N LEU A 112 14.69 3.21 2.16
CA LEU A 112 15.53 3.15 0.96
C LEU A 112 15.99 4.54 0.51
N THR A 113 15.17 5.58 0.67
CA THR A 113 15.50 6.95 0.23
C THR A 113 16.08 7.83 1.33
N GLY A 114 15.75 7.57 2.61
CA GLY A 114 16.29 8.34 3.74
C GLY A 114 15.68 9.73 3.94
N ASP A 115 14.55 10.03 3.29
CA ASP A 115 13.92 11.35 3.35
C ASP A 115 13.47 11.73 4.77
N VAL A 116 13.91 12.90 5.24
CA VAL A 116 13.50 13.49 6.52
C VAL A 116 12.44 14.56 6.25
N GLY A 117 11.18 14.26 6.54
CA GLY A 117 10.09 15.22 6.38
C GLY A 117 10.09 16.32 7.45
N GLN A 118 9.30 17.37 7.23
CA GLN A 118 9.18 18.53 8.12
C GLN A 118 8.33 18.22 9.35
N GLU A 119 8.67 18.81 10.51
CA GLU A 119 7.80 18.80 11.68
C GLU A 119 6.57 19.68 11.45
N PHE A 120 5.41 19.26 11.96
CA PHE A 120 4.14 19.99 11.85
C PHE A 120 3.33 19.91 13.14
N ILE A 121 2.36 20.80 13.26
CA ILE A 121 1.46 20.91 14.42
C ILE A 121 0.07 20.37 14.03
N ILE A 122 -0.53 19.62 14.95
CA ILE A 122 -1.88 19.05 14.81
C ILE A 122 -2.80 19.65 15.87
N ASP A 123 -3.81 20.38 15.43
CA ASP A 123 -4.84 20.96 16.29
C ASP A 123 -6.03 20.00 16.47
N ASN A 124 -6.48 19.36 15.38
CA ASN A 124 -7.62 18.46 15.41
C ASN A 124 -7.17 16.98 15.41
N LYS A 125 -7.02 16.43 16.62
CA LYS A 125 -6.60 15.03 16.82
C LYS A 125 -7.60 14.02 16.26
N PHE A 126 -8.90 14.30 16.32
CA PHE A 126 -9.92 13.39 15.79
C PHE A 126 -9.76 13.21 14.27
N LEU A 127 -9.68 14.32 13.52
CA LEU A 127 -9.46 14.27 12.07
C LEU A 127 -8.12 13.65 11.71
N PHE A 128 -7.07 13.91 12.50
CA PHE A 128 -5.79 13.26 12.32
C PHE A 128 -5.89 11.72 12.39
N TYR A 129 -6.52 11.18 13.44
CA TYR A 129 -6.68 9.73 13.56
C TYR A 129 -7.65 9.16 12.52
N LEU A 130 -8.71 9.89 12.16
CA LEU A 130 -9.66 9.48 11.12
C LEU A 130 -8.98 9.37 9.75
N PHE A 131 -8.20 10.37 9.35
CA PHE A 131 -7.49 10.32 8.07
C PHE A 131 -6.27 9.40 8.12
N THR A 132 -5.66 9.20 9.28
CA THR A 132 -4.66 8.13 9.45
C THR A 132 -5.30 6.76 9.23
N LEU A 133 -6.45 6.49 9.83
CA LEU A 133 -7.22 5.26 9.55
C LEU A 133 -7.56 5.15 8.06
N GLY A 134 -8.04 6.23 7.44
CA GLY A 134 -8.33 6.25 6.00
C GLY A 134 -7.12 5.93 5.13
N THR A 135 -5.93 6.41 5.49
CA THR A 135 -4.70 6.05 4.76
C THR A 135 -4.33 4.59 4.99
N GLU A 136 -4.49 4.07 6.21
CA GLU A 136 -4.21 2.68 6.57
C GLU A 136 -4.99 1.68 5.71
N LEU A 137 -6.24 1.99 5.35
CA LEU A 137 -7.08 1.16 4.46
C LEU A 137 -6.50 0.98 3.04
N GLY A 138 -5.48 1.76 2.64
CA GLY A 138 -4.80 1.61 1.37
C GLY A 138 -3.44 0.90 1.44
N ASN A 139 -3.05 0.38 2.60
CA ASN A 139 -1.70 -0.16 2.84
C ASN A 139 -1.63 -1.67 2.99
N GLU A 140 -0.41 -2.19 2.95
CA GLU A 140 -0.11 -3.62 3.07
C GLU A 140 -0.74 -4.28 4.30
N LEU A 141 -0.62 -3.66 5.49
CA LEU A 141 -1.15 -4.23 6.73
C LEU A 141 -2.67 -4.39 6.71
N PHE A 142 -3.36 -3.47 6.04
CA PHE A 142 -4.78 -3.62 5.80
C PHE A 142 -5.05 -4.80 4.86
N TYR A 143 -4.35 -4.92 3.73
CA TYR A 143 -4.59 -6.00 2.77
C TYR A 143 -4.31 -7.41 3.35
N ILE A 144 -3.22 -7.59 4.10
CA ILE A 144 -2.89 -8.88 4.74
C ILE A 144 -3.89 -9.25 5.86
N SER A 145 -4.68 -8.29 6.35
CA SER A 145 -5.69 -8.51 7.37
C SER A 145 -7.08 -8.71 6.74
N PHE A 146 -7.49 -7.77 5.88
CA PHE A 146 -8.83 -7.69 5.32
C PHE A 146 -9.19 -8.85 4.40
N PHE A 147 -8.35 -9.16 3.41
CA PHE A 147 -8.66 -10.27 2.48
C PHE A 147 -8.75 -11.61 3.21
N PRO A 148 -7.79 -11.98 4.07
CA PRO A 148 -7.89 -13.25 4.78
C PRO A 148 -9.05 -13.27 5.78
N PHE A 149 -9.33 -12.17 6.48
CA PHE A 149 -10.51 -12.09 7.34
C PHE A 149 -11.80 -12.39 6.57
N PHE A 150 -11.99 -11.74 5.42
CA PHE A 150 -13.18 -11.94 4.60
C PHE A 150 -13.25 -13.37 4.05
N MET A 151 -12.11 -13.92 3.64
CA MET A 151 -11.99 -15.29 3.12
C MET A 151 -12.31 -16.37 4.16
N TRP A 152 -11.83 -16.24 5.39
CA TRP A 152 -11.97 -17.26 6.42
C TRP A 152 -13.27 -17.17 7.22
N ASN A 153 -13.88 -15.98 7.28
CA ASN A 153 -15.01 -15.73 8.18
C ASN A 153 -16.30 -15.30 7.47
N VAL A 154 -16.21 -14.82 6.22
CA VAL A 154 -17.37 -14.28 5.52
C VAL A 154 -17.67 -15.09 4.26
N ASP A 155 -16.85 -14.94 3.22
CA ASP A 155 -17.13 -15.54 1.92
C ASP A 155 -15.89 -15.63 1.03
N ALA A 156 -15.34 -16.83 0.88
CA ALA A 156 -14.18 -17.09 0.04
C ALA A 156 -14.44 -16.79 -1.45
N TYR A 157 -15.70 -16.92 -1.93
CA TYR A 157 -16.09 -16.60 -3.30
C TYR A 157 -15.93 -15.12 -3.62
N VAL A 158 -16.44 -14.28 -2.72
CA VAL A 158 -16.32 -12.83 -2.87
C VAL A 158 -14.85 -12.43 -2.70
N SER A 159 -14.15 -12.97 -1.70
CA SER A 159 -12.77 -12.59 -1.40
C SER A 159 -11.82 -12.82 -2.57
N ARG A 160 -11.86 -13.97 -3.24
CA ARG A 160 -10.93 -14.26 -4.35
C ARG A 160 -11.19 -13.40 -5.59
N ARG A 161 -12.45 -13.04 -5.86
CA ARG A 161 -12.81 -12.09 -6.94
C ARG A 161 -12.40 -10.67 -6.60
N LEU A 162 -12.55 -10.28 -5.34
CA LEU A 162 -12.13 -8.96 -4.86
C LEU A 162 -10.61 -8.79 -4.96
N VAL A 163 -9.85 -9.85 -4.70
CA VAL A 163 -8.38 -9.87 -4.89
C VAL A 163 -8.02 -9.68 -6.36
N VAL A 164 -8.73 -10.31 -7.32
CA VAL A 164 -8.49 -10.09 -8.76
C VAL A 164 -8.65 -8.60 -9.12
N VAL A 165 -9.73 -7.97 -8.65
CA VAL A 165 -9.95 -6.53 -8.87
C VAL A 165 -8.85 -5.69 -8.22
N TRP A 166 -8.46 -6.00 -6.98
CA TRP A 166 -7.37 -5.31 -6.30
C TRP A 166 -6.05 -5.42 -7.08
N VAL A 167 -5.68 -6.60 -7.57
CA VAL A 167 -4.49 -6.80 -8.40
C VAL A 167 -4.57 -5.94 -9.66
N LEU A 168 -5.69 -5.99 -10.39
CA LEU A 168 -5.87 -5.22 -11.63
C LEU A 168 -5.75 -3.70 -11.39
N VAL A 169 -6.46 -3.19 -10.39
CA VAL A 169 -6.50 -1.76 -10.07
C VAL A 169 -5.13 -1.26 -9.61
N MET A 170 -4.47 -2.01 -8.74
CA MET A 170 -3.15 -1.63 -8.25
C MET A 170 -2.08 -1.75 -9.34
N TYR A 171 -2.08 -2.83 -10.13
CA TYR A 171 -1.14 -3.00 -11.24
C TYR A 171 -1.30 -1.92 -12.31
N LEU A 172 -2.52 -1.69 -12.81
CA LEU A 172 -2.79 -0.68 -13.83
C LEU A 172 -2.50 0.73 -13.30
N GLY A 173 -2.81 1.00 -12.02
CA GLY A 173 -2.48 2.27 -11.37
C GLY A 173 -0.98 2.52 -11.29
N GLN A 174 -0.17 1.52 -10.90
CA GLN A 174 1.28 1.66 -10.86
C GLN A 174 1.88 1.82 -12.27
N CYS A 175 1.45 1.02 -13.25
CA CYS A 175 1.90 1.19 -14.64
C CYS A 175 1.55 2.57 -15.20
N THR A 176 0.36 3.08 -14.88
CA THR A 176 -0.09 4.39 -15.35
C THR A 176 0.70 5.53 -14.72
N LYS A 177 1.08 5.40 -13.44
CA LYS A 177 2.00 6.35 -12.79
C LYS A 177 3.33 6.44 -13.51
N ASP A 178 3.91 5.29 -13.90
CA ASP A 178 5.20 5.24 -14.59
C ASP A 178 5.13 5.79 -16.03
N VAL A 179 3.94 5.76 -16.65
CA VAL A 179 3.67 6.37 -17.96
C VAL A 179 3.44 7.88 -17.86
N ILE A 180 2.60 8.33 -16.93
CA ILE A 180 2.23 9.75 -16.80
C ILE A 180 3.36 10.57 -16.15
N ARG A 181 4.05 9.98 -15.17
CA ARG A 181 5.18 10.59 -14.43
C ARG A 181 4.83 11.93 -13.76
N TRP A 182 3.59 12.04 -13.27
CA TRP A 182 3.09 13.30 -12.70
C TRP A 182 3.74 13.62 -11.35
N PRO A 183 4.21 14.85 -11.11
CA PRO A 183 4.84 15.22 -9.84
C PRO A 183 3.83 15.31 -8.70
N ARG A 184 4.31 15.07 -7.47
CA ARG A 184 3.55 15.27 -6.23
C ARG A 184 3.29 16.76 -5.97
N PRO A 185 2.26 17.12 -5.17
CA PRO A 185 2.04 18.51 -4.77
C PRO A 185 3.28 19.10 -4.09
N ALA A 186 3.66 20.32 -4.45
CA ALA A 186 4.83 21.00 -3.92
C ALA A 186 4.71 21.30 -2.41
N SER A 187 5.83 21.17 -1.71
CA SER A 187 5.99 21.44 -0.28
C SER A 187 7.17 22.40 -0.11
N PRO A 188 6.98 23.67 0.30
CA PRO A 188 5.72 24.34 0.68
C PRO A 188 4.79 24.62 -0.53
N PRO A 189 3.48 24.90 -0.32
CA PRO A 189 2.76 25.15 0.95
C PRO A 189 2.16 23.90 1.62
N VAL A 190 2.24 22.74 0.98
CA VAL A 190 1.64 21.48 1.49
C VAL A 190 2.55 20.87 2.55
N VAL A 191 1.97 20.41 3.66
CA VAL A 191 2.72 19.65 4.69
C VAL A 191 2.71 18.17 4.34
N LYS A 192 3.87 17.53 4.22
CA LYS A 192 3.99 16.08 3.98
C LYS A 192 3.88 15.30 5.29
N VAL A 193 2.65 14.88 5.61
CA VAL A 193 2.36 14.12 6.83
C VAL A 193 2.87 12.67 6.71
N GLU A 194 2.87 12.11 5.51
CA GLU A 194 3.44 10.78 5.20
C GLU A 194 4.62 10.93 4.23
N MET A 195 5.75 10.25 4.49
CA MET A 195 6.96 10.38 3.66
C MET A 195 7.24 9.16 2.78
N PHE A 196 6.68 7.99 3.10
CA PHE A 196 7.05 6.71 2.47
C PHE A 196 6.97 6.74 0.93
N TYR A 197 5.92 7.38 0.39
CA TYR A 197 5.61 7.42 -1.04
C TYR A 197 6.05 8.73 -1.74
N ASN A 198 6.84 9.58 -1.08
CA ASN A 198 7.18 10.91 -1.61
C ASN A 198 8.06 10.84 -2.87
N SER A 199 8.83 9.76 -3.03
CA SER A 199 9.64 9.49 -4.22
C SER A 199 8.85 8.91 -5.41
N GLU A 200 7.56 8.63 -5.25
CA GLU A 200 6.72 8.08 -6.31
C GLU A 200 5.90 9.15 -7.03
N TYR A 201 5.58 8.88 -8.30
CA TYR A 201 4.65 9.70 -9.08
C TYR A 201 3.26 9.78 -8.44
N SER A 202 2.60 10.92 -8.65
CA SER A 202 1.34 11.26 -7.98
C SER A 202 0.10 10.68 -8.68
N MET A 203 0.03 10.79 -10.00
CA MET A 203 -1.19 10.53 -10.77
C MET A 203 -1.13 9.17 -11.47
N PRO A 204 -2.19 8.35 -11.39
CA PRO A 204 -3.35 8.45 -10.52
C PRO A 204 -3.02 8.05 -9.06
N SER A 205 -3.86 8.48 -8.11
CA SER A 205 -3.71 8.03 -6.73
C SER A 205 -4.13 6.56 -6.57
N THR A 206 -3.15 5.66 -6.40
CA THR A 206 -3.40 4.22 -6.19
C THR A 206 -4.21 3.92 -4.93
N HIS A 207 -4.04 4.70 -3.85
CA HIS A 207 -4.89 4.59 -2.65
C HIS A 207 -6.32 5.03 -2.92
N ALA A 208 -6.54 6.13 -3.66
CA ALA A 208 -7.88 6.51 -4.07
C ALA A 208 -8.48 5.45 -5.01
N MET A 209 -7.65 4.83 -5.85
CA MET A 209 -8.10 3.79 -6.76
C MET A 209 -8.57 2.55 -6.00
N SER A 210 -7.75 1.98 -5.12
CA SER A 210 -8.15 0.82 -4.32
C SER A 210 -9.28 1.16 -3.33
N GLY A 211 -9.25 2.36 -2.73
CA GLY A 211 -10.29 2.90 -1.87
C GLY A 211 -11.62 3.16 -2.58
N THR A 212 -11.64 3.23 -3.91
CA THR A 212 -12.87 3.28 -4.72
C THR A 212 -13.27 1.87 -5.14
N ALA A 213 -12.34 1.11 -5.72
CA ALA A 213 -12.62 -0.16 -6.37
C ALA A 213 -13.02 -1.27 -5.38
N ILE A 214 -12.31 -1.40 -4.25
CA ILE A 214 -12.57 -2.45 -3.26
C ILE A 214 -13.98 -2.32 -2.67
N PRO A 215 -14.38 -1.18 -2.06
CA PRO A 215 -15.71 -1.09 -1.45
C PRO A 215 -16.85 -1.21 -2.47
N LEU A 216 -16.70 -0.63 -3.67
CA LEU A 216 -17.72 -0.76 -4.72
C LEU A 216 -17.82 -2.19 -5.25
N CYS A 217 -16.68 -2.85 -5.52
CA CYS A 217 -16.68 -4.24 -5.97
C CYS A 217 -17.22 -5.18 -4.89
N LEU A 218 -16.85 -4.96 -3.62
CA LEU A 218 -17.38 -5.71 -2.50
C LEU A 218 -18.91 -5.60 -2.48
N PHE A 219 -19.44 -4.38 -2.51
CA PHE A 219 -20.88 -4.14 -2.58
C PHE A 219 -21.53 -4.85 -3.78
N LEU A 220 -20.95 -4.75 -4.97
CA LEU A 220 -21.48 -5.40 -6.19
C LEU A 220 -21.47 -6.94 -6.10
N LEU A 221 -20.48 -7.53 -5.45
CA LEU A 221 -20.35 -8.98 -5.28
C LEU A 221 -21.22 -9.53 -4.15
N THR A 222 -21.49 -8.73 -3.12
CA THR A 222 -22.29 -9.17 -1.96
C THR A 222 -23.78 -8.83 -2.12
N TYR A 223 -24.14 -7.81 -2.90
CA TYR A 223 -25.54 -7.42 -3.08
C TYR A 223 -26.33 -8.52 -3.80
N ARG A 224 -27.46 -8.94 -3.23
CA ARG A 224 -28.26 -10.12 -3.61
C ARG A 224 -27.60 -11.49 -3.38
N ARG A 225 -26.32 -11.53 -3.02
CA ARG A 225 -25.65 -12.75 -2.54
C ARG A 225 -25.85 -12.93 -1.04
N TRP A 226 -25.78 -11.83 -0.29
CA TRP A 226 -26.11 -11.75 1.13
C TRP A 226 -27.35 -10.88 1.32
N GLU A 227 -28.20 -11.25 2.26
CA GLU A 227 -29.37 -10.46 2.62
C GLU A 227 -28.98 -9.29 3.55
N TYR A 228 -28.98 -8.08 3.00
CA TYR A 228 -28.83 -6.84 3.75
C TYR A 228 -29.45 -5.65 2.99
N PRO A 229 -29.83 -4.55 3.67
CA PRO A 229 -30.45 -3.39 3.02
C PRO A 229 -29.53 -2.72 2.00
N LEU A 230 -30.05 -2.40 0.81
CA LEU A 230 -29.31 -1.69 -0.26
C LEU A 230 -28.59 -0.43 0.27
N LEU A 231 -29.31 0.40 1.03
CA LEU A 231 -28.79 1.66 1.55
C LEU A 231 -27.61 1.45 2.51
N LEU A 232 -27.60 0.36 3.27
CA LEU A 232 -26.49 0.04 4.17
C LEU A 232 -25.22 -0.28 3.37
N GLY A 233 -25.32 -1.19 2.39
CA GLY A 233 -24.17 -1.55 1.57
C GLY A 233 -23.61 -0.37 0.78
N LEU A 234 -24.50 0.44 0.18
CA LEU A 234 -24.09 1.61 -0.61
C LEU A 234 -23.48 2.71 0.28
N SER A 235 -24.07 2.98 1.45
CA SER A 235 -23.52 3.98 2.38
C SER A 235 -22.13 3.59 2.88
N LEU A 236 -21.92 2.33 3.27
CA LEU A 236 -20.60 1.83 3.66
C LEU A 236 -19.58 1.98 2.52
N ALA A 237 -19.97 1.65 1.29
CA ALA A 237 -19.06 1.74 0.15
C ALA A 237 -18.67 3.21 -0.15
N ILE A 238 -19.63 4.12 -0.11
CA ILE A 238 -19.41 5.56 -0.32
C ILE A 238 -18.57 6.14 0.83
N SER A 239 -18.90 5.82 2.08
CA SER A 239 -18.15 6.30 3.26
C SER A 239 -16.70 5.86 3.22
N TRP A 240 -16.43 4.59 2.86
CA TRP A 240 -15.06 4.10 2.66
C TRP A 240 -14.34 4.90 1.57
N CYS A 241 -14.95 5.03 0.40
CA CYS A 241 -14.38 5.76 -0.73
C CYS A 241 -14.03 7.20 -0.37
N VAL A 242 -14.97 7.93 0.25
CA VAL A 242 -14.75 9.31 0.68
C VAL A 242 -13.62 9.39 1.72
N LEU A 243 -13.63 8.50 2.72
CA LEU A 243 -12.62 8.48 3.77
C LEU A 243 -11.21 8.30 3.20
N VAL A 244 -11.01 7.31 2.32
CA VAL A 244 -9.70 7.04 1.72
C VAL A 244 -9.28 8.20 0.80
N CYS A 245 -10.17 8.67 -0.09
CA CYS A 245 -9.87 9.78 -1.00
C CYS A 245 -9.48 11.06 -0.25
N SER A 246 -10.25 11.47 0.76
CA SER A 246 -9.97 12.64 1.57
C SER A 246 -8.69 12.47 2.40
N SER A 247 -8.39 11.26 2.89
CA SER A 247 -7.14 11.01 3.62
C SER A 247 -5.88 11.30 2.79
N ARG A 248 -5.90 11.04 1.48
CA ARG A 248 -4.75 11.28 0.61
C ARG A 248 -4.46 12.76 0.37
N ILE A 249 -5.49 13.58 0.38
CA ILE A 249 -5.38 15.04 0.38
C ILE A 249 -4.86 15.51 1.75
N TYR A 250 -5.43 14.99 2.85
CA TYR A 250 -4.98 15.32 4.21
C TYR A 250 -3.51 15.01 4.44
N MET A 251 -3.03 13.86 3.95
CA MET A 251 -1.64 13.44 4.10
C MET A 251 -0.65 14.27 3.26
N GLY A 252 -1.14 15.16 2.39
CA GLY A 252 -0.33 16.01 1.53
C GLY A 252 0.30 15.27 0.35
N MET A 253 -0.16 14.05 0.05
CA MET A 253 0.44 13.18 -0.95
C MET A 253 -0.11 13.39 -2.35
N HIS A 254 -1.36 13.83 -2.47
CA HIS A 254 -2.04 13.94 -3.76
C HIS A 254 -2.81 15.26 -3.88
N SER A 255 -2.86 15.79 -5.11
CA SER A 255 -3.75 16.89 -5.49
C SER A 255 -5.19 16.39 -5.67
N ILE A 256 -6.16 17.30 -5.77
CA ILE A 256 -7.57 16.93 -6.02
C ILE A 256 -7.68 16.24 -7.40
N LEU A 257 -6.92 16.71 -8.38
CA LEU A 257 -6.87 16.10 -9.71
C LEU A 257 -6.43 14.63 -9.67
N ASP A 258 -5.40 14.31 -8.87
CA ASP A 258 -4.90 12.93 -8.75
C ASP A 258 -5.97 11.97 -8.18
N ILE A 259 -6.80 12.47 -7.26
CA ILE A 259 -7.90 11.73 -6.63
C ILE A 259 -9.04 11.51 -7.63
N ILE A 260 -9.45 12.56 -8.34
CA ILE A 260 -10.50 12.45 -9.37
C ILE A 260 -10.07 11.46 -10.46
N ALA A 261 -8.83 11.54 -10.92
CA ALA A 261 -8.30 10.60 -11.90
C ALA A 261 -8.30 9.16 -11.39
N GLY A 262 -7.84 8.92 -10.16
CA GLY A 262 -7.87 7.59 -9.56
C GLY A 262 -9.29 7.03 -9.38
N PHE A 263 -10.23 7.87 -8.93
CA PHE A 263 -11.64 7.51 -8.79
C PHE A 263 -12.25 7.10 -10.14
N LEU A 264 -12.15 7.97 -11.16
CA LEU A 264 -12.71 7.71 -12.49
C LEU A 264 -12.06 6.51 -13.16
N PHE A 265 -10.74 6.35 -13.01
CA PHE A 265 -10.04 5.21 -13.58
C PHE A 265 -10.46 3.89 -12.92
N SER A 266 -10.73 3.90 -11.62
CA SER A 266 -11.24 2.72 -10.92
C SER A 266 -12.65 2.34 -11.35
N LEU A 267 -13.52 3.33 -11.56
CA LEU A 267 -14.84 3.08 -12.13
C LEU A 267 -14.74 2.48 -13.53
N LEU A 268 -13.82 2.98 -14.36
CA LEU A 268 -13.57 2.42 -15.70
C LEU A 268 -13.08 0.96 -15.61
N ILE A 269 -12.11 0.67 -14.73
CA ILE A 269 -11.62 -0.70 -14.53
C ILE A 269 -12.76 -1.62 -14.05
N LEU A 270 -13.56 -1.19 -13.08
CA LEU A 270 -14.72 -1.97 -12.62
C LEU A 270 -15.74 -2.20 -13.73
N LEU A 271 -16.06 -1.18 -14.53
CA LEU A 271 -16.99 -1.29 -15.65
C LEU A 271 -16.52 -2.32 -16.68
N VAL A 272 -15.23 -2.33 -16.99
CA VAL A 272 -14.65 -3.23 -18.01
C VAL A 272 -14.47 -4.65 -17.47
N PHE A 273 -13.96 -4.80 -16.25
CA PHE A 273 -13.54 -6.11 -15.73
C PHE A 273 -14.60 -6.83 -14.90
N SER A 274 -15.60 -6.14 -14.34
CA SER A 274 -16.68 -6.78 -13.57
C SER A 274 -17.39 -7.93 -14.33
N PRO A 275 -17.77 -7.77 -15.62
CA PRO A 275 -18.36 -8.86 -16.40
C PRO A 275 -17.43 -10.07 -16.62
N VAL A 276 -16.11 -9.86 -16.55
CA VAL A 276 -15.08 -10.86 -16.84
C VAL A 276 -14.62 -11.56 -15.55
N LEU A 277 -14.96 -11.06 -14.36
CA LEU A 277 -14.55 -11.66 -13.08
C LEU A 277 -14.97 -13.12 -12.94
N ASP A 278 -16.17 -13.47 -13.42
CA ASP A 278 -16.66 -14.84 -13.37
C ASP A 278 -15.84 -15.77 -14.25
N ILE A 279 -15.44 -15.29 -15.43
CA ILE A 279 -14.60 -16.03 -16.37
C ILE A 279 -13.22 -16.26 -15.76
N ILE A 280 -12.60 -15.23 -15.17
CA ILE A 280 -11.28 -15.32 -14.53
C ILE A 280 -11.33 -16.28 -13.33
N ASP A 281 -12.34 -16.17 -12.46
CA ASP A 281 -12.49 -17.03 -11.28
C ASP A 281 -12.71 -18.50 -11.66
N THR A 282 -13.56 -18.73 -12.66
CA THR A 282 -13.86 -20.05 -13.24
C THR A 282 -12.60 -20.66 -13.86
N PHE A 283 -11.86 -19.88 -14.66
CA PHE A 283 -10.61 -20.31 -15.26
C PHE A 283 -9.57 -20.69 -14.21
N ASN A 284 -9.33 -19.80 -13.23
CA ASN A 284 -8.33 -20.03 -12.18
C ASN A 284 -8.62 -21.30 -11.38
N ARG A 285 -9.90 -21.61 -11.13
CA ARG A 285 -10.29 -22.80 -10.37
C ARG A 285 -10.23 -24.08 -11.19
N MET A 286 -10.88 -24.09 -12.36
CA MET A 286 -11.24 -25.34 -13.03
C MET A 286 -10.31 -25.73 -14.18
N HIS A 287 -9.59 -24.79 -14.78
CA HIS A 287 -8.81 -25.09 -15.98
C HIS A 287 -7.51 -25.83 -15.62
N PRO A 288 -7.19 -27.00 -16.23
CA PRO A 288 -6.02 -27.79 -15.86
C PRO A 288 -4.68 -27.05 -16.01
N TYR A 289 -4.59 -26.18 -17.01
CA TYR A 289 -3.39 -25.36 -17.25
C TYR A 289 -3.40 -24.02 -16.50
N ALA A 290 -4.38 -23.77 -15.62
CA ALA A 290 -4.48 -22.53 -14.87
C ALA A 290 -3.20 -22.22 -14.07
N PRO A 291 -2.60 -23.15 -13.30
CA PRO A 291 -1.37 -22.86 -12.54
C PRO A 291 -0.24 -22.27 -13.40
N LEU A 292 0.03 -22.89 -14.55
CA LEU A 292 1.09 -22.44 -15.46
C LEU A 292 0.77 -21.07 -16.05
N ILE A 293 -0.48 -20.86 -16.47
CA ILE A 293 -0.92 -19.59 -17.08
C ILE A 293 -0.94 -18.46 -16.05
N ILE A 294 -1.39 -18.71 -14.81
CA ILE A 294 -1.39 -17.75 -13.71
C ILE A 294 0.03 -17.26 -13.45
N ILE A 295 0.99 -18.17 -13.26
CA ILE A 295 2.39 -17.82 -12.98
C ILE A 295 2.98 -17.05 -14.16
N SER A 296 2.84 -17.59 -15.38
CA SER A 296 3.40 -16.98 -16.59
C SER A 296 2.84 -15.58 -16.85
N LEU A 297 1.52 -15.41 -16.67
CA LEU A 297 0.85 -14.12 -16.83
C LEU A 297 1.36 -13.10 -15.80
N HIS A 298 1.37 -13.44 -14.51
CA HIS A 298 1.77 -12.48 -13.47
C HIS A 298 3.26 -12.12 -13.56
N VAL A 299 4.13 -13.09 -13.90
CA VAL A 299 5.55 -12.81 -14.17
C VAL A 299 5.68 -11.93 -15.41
N GLY A 300 4.98 -12.24 -16.50
CA GLY A 300 4.98 -11.46 -17.74
C GLY A 300 4.53 -10.01 -17.53
N LEU A 301 3.46 -9.80 -16.75
CA LEU A 301 2.99 -8.47 -16.35
C LEU A 301 4.04 -7.73 -15.50
N GLY A 302 4.71 -8.43 -14.57
CA GLY A 302 5.79 -7.85 -13.78
C GLY A 302 6.94 -7.38 -14.67
N LEU A 303 7.41 -8.26 -15.57
CA LEU A 303 8.47 -7.94 -16.53
C LEU A 303 8.09 -6.75 -17.41
N PHE A 304 6.85 -6.71 -17.92
CA PHE A 304 6.33 -5.58 -18.69
C PHE A 304 6.32 -4.27 -17.88
N SER A 305 5.86 -4.29 -16.64
CA SER A 305 5.88 -3.08 -15.80
C SER A 305 7.31 -2.57 -15.59
N PHE A 306 8.29 -3.47 -15.48
CA PHE A 306 9.69 -3.09 -15.26
C PHE A 306 10.39 -2.51 -16.50
N THR A 307 9.82 -2.64 -17.71
CA THR A 307 10.37 -2.00 -18.92
C THR A 307 10.01 -0.52 -19.05
N LEU A 308 9.08 0.01 -18.25
CA LEU A 308 8.57 1.40 -18.36
C LEU A 308 9.53 2.50 -17.82
N ASP A 309 10.73 2.12 -17.41
CA ASP A 309 11.95 2.92 -17.14
C ASP A 309 11.99 3.93 -15.95
N THR A 310 13.21 4.07 -15.39
CA THR A 310 13.68 4.72 -14.12
C THR A 310 13.25 4.06 -12.79
N TRP A 311 14.23 3.93 -11.88
CA TRP A 311 14.09 3.31 -10.55
C TRP A 311 13.05 4.05 -9.71
N SER A 312 12.00 3.34 -9.28
CA SER A 312 10.96 3.83 -8.39
C SER A 312 10.62 2.75 -7.36
N THR A 313 10.24 3.16 -6.15
CA THR A 313 9.82 2.25 -5.08
C THR A 313 8.55 1.47 -5.43
N SER A 314 7.78 1.95 -6.40
CA SER A 314 6.55 1.31 -6.92
C SER A 314 6.80 -0.07 -7.53
N ARG A 315 7.99 -0.36 -8.06
CA ARG A 315 8.30 -1.68 -8.66
C ARG A 315 8.26 -2.81 -7.64
N GLY A 316 8.78 -2.56 -6.44
CA GLY A 316 8.68 -3.51 -5.34
C GLY A 316 7.23 -3.78 -4.97
N ASP A 317 6.41 -2.74 -4.93
CA ASP A 317 4.98 -2.87 -4.66
C ASP A 317 4.27 -3.66 -5.77
N THR A 318 4.58 -3.39 -7.04
CA THR A 318 4.06 -4.15 -8.20
C THR A 318 4.42 -5.65 -8.10
N ALA A 319 5.68 -5.98 -7.80
CA ALA A 319 6.10 -7.38 -7.62
C ALA A 319 5.32 -8.06 -6.49
N GLN A 320 5.10 -7.36 -5.39
CA GLN A 320 4.33 -7.84 -4.23
C GLN A 320 2.84 -8.04 -4.56
N ILE A 321 2.22 -7.10 -5.29
CA ILE A 321 0.82 -7.18 -5.74
C ILE A 321 0.63 -8.39 -6.64
N LEU A 322 1.47 -8.51 -7.68
CA LEU A 322 1.39 -9.61 -8.65
C LEU A 322 1.71 -10.96 -8.00
N GLY A 323 2.68 -11.01 -7.08
CA GLY A 323 2.97 -12.20 -6.28
C GLY A 323 1.75 -12.63 -5.48
N SER A 324 1.16 -11.72 -4.69
CA SER A 324 -0.04 -11.99 -3.89
C SER A 324 -1.21 -12.50 -4.75
N GLY A 325 -1.44 -11.88 -5.89
CA GLY A 325 -2.46 -12.28 -6.87
C GLY A 325 -2.25 -13.69 -7.41
N ALA A 326 -1.02 -14.00 -7.85
CA ALA A 326 -0.65 -15.31 -8.35
C ALA A 326 -0.81 -16.39 -7.26
N GLY A 327 -0.39 -16.10 -6.04
CA GLY A 327 -0.52 -16.99 -4.89
C GLY A 327 -1.96 -17.36 -4.58
N ILE A 328 -2.83 -16.36 -4.49
CA ILE A 328 -4.26 -16.56 -4.23
C ILE A 328 -4.95 -17.29 -5.40
N ALA A 329 -4.64 -16.92 -6.64
CA ALA A 329 -5.20 -17.60 -7.81
C ALA A 329 -4.77 -19.08 -7.87
N LEU A 330 -3.49 -19.38 -7.59
CA LEU A 330 -2.99 -20.76 -7.52
C LEU A 330 -3.61 -21.54 -6.36
N ALA A 331 -3.76 -20.92 -5.19
CA ALA A 331 -4.46 -21.54 -4.07
C ALA A 331 -5.94 -21.79 -4.37
N SER A 332 -6.59 -20.94 -5.18
CA SER A 332 -7.97 -21.17 -5.63
C SER A 332 -8.11 -22.46 -6.43
N HIS A 333 -7.14 -22.73 -7.33
CA HIS A 333 -7.07 -23.98 -8.08
C HIS A 333 -6.90 -25.20 -7.14
N ILE A 334 -5.93 -25.13 -6.22
CA ILE A 334 -5.65 -26.21 -5.27
C ILE A 334 -6.87 -26.46 -4.36
N ASN A 335 -7.47 -25.39 -3.84
CA ASN A 335 -8.62 -25.45 -2.95
C ASN A 335 -9.82 -26.12 -3.64
N TYR A 336 -10.09 -25.78 -4.91
CA TYR A 336 -11.13 -26.41 -5.72
C TYR A 336 -10.91 -27.92 -5.87
N HIS A 337 -9.70 -28.35 -6.21
CA HIS A 337 -9.37 -29.77 -6.39
C HIS A 337 -9.39 -30.58 -5.09
N LEU A 338 -9.13 -29.94 -3.95
CA LEU A 338 -9.18 -30.57 -2.62
C LEU A 338 -10.56 -30.49 -1.95
N GLY A 339 -11.51 -29.72 -2.51
CA GLY A 339 -12.83 -29.49 -1.92
C GLY A 339 -12.78 -28.81 -0.55
N LEU A 340 -11.78 -27.96 -0.32
CA LEU A 340 -11.45 -27.43 1.02
C LEU A 340 -12.40 -26.31 1.48
N LEU A 341 -12.72 -25.36 0.60
CA LEU A 341 -13.69 -24.27 0.81
C LEU A 341 -14.69 -24.27 -0.35
N PRO A 342 -15.65 -25.21 -0.39
CA PRO A 342 -16.62 -25.29 -1.46
C PRO A 342 -17.53 -24.06 -1.49
N ASP A 343 -17.88 -23.60 -2.70
CA ASP A 343 -18.85 -22.52 -2.85
C ASP A 343 -20.26 -23.00 -2.49
N PRO A 344 -21.08 -22.17 -1.82
CA PRO A 344 -22.49 -22.45 -1.62
C PRO A 344 -23.22 -22.65 -2.96
N PRO A 345 -24.15 -23.61 -3.06
CA PRO A 345 -24.93 -23.82 -4.26
C PRO A 345 -25.85 -22.62 -4.54
N ALA A 346 -26.21 -22.40 -5.80
CA ALA A 346 -27.07 -21.28 -6.19
C ALA A 346 -28.45 -21.29 -5.51
N SER A 347 -28.95 -22.46 -5.13
CA SER A 347 -30.20 -22.63 -4.38
C SER A 347 -30.13 -22.13 -2.93
N ALA A 348 -28.94 -21.94 -2.37
CA ALA A 348 -28.75 -21.41 -1.02
C ALA A 348 -28.71 -19.87 -0.99
N LEU A 349 -28.82 -19.19 -2.13
CA LEU A 349 -28.79 -17.74 -2.23
C LEU A 349 -30.21 -17.14 -2.15
N PRO A 350 -30.40 -15.98 -1.50
CA PRO A 350 -29.39 -15.19 -0.77
C PRO A 350 -28.99 -15.81 0.58
N LEU A 351 -27.73 -15.64 0.96
CA LEU A 351 -27.19 -16.04 2.25
C LEU A 351 -27.73 -15.12 3.35
N GLN A 352 -28.28 -15.72 4.41
CA GLN A 352 -28.71 -14.99 5.60
C GLN A 352 -27.50 -14.67 6.50
N PRO A 353 -27.36 -13.43 7.00
CA PRO A 353 -26.34 -13.12 7.97
C PRO A 353 -26.59 -13.96 9.26
N PRO A 354 -25.57 -14.64 9.79
CA PRO A 354 -25.73 -15.41 11.02
C PRO A 354 -26.00 -14.49 12.21
N SER A 355 -26.64 -15.01 13.26
CA SER A 355 -26.80 -14.26 14.51
C SER A 355 -25.43 -13.98 15.14
N PHE A 356 -25.21 -12.72 15.56
CA PHE A 356 -23.96 -12.30 16.21
C PHE A 356 -23.89 -12.81 17.65
N THR A 357 -23.55 -14.10 17.81
CA THR A 357 -23.28 -14.71 19.11
C THR A 357 -21.84 -14.46 19.54
N LEU A 358 -21.59 -14.44 20.85
CA LEU A 358 -20.22 -14.31 21.38
C LEU A 358 -19.33 -15.48 20.92
N SER A 359 -19.91 -16.68 20.72
CA SER A 359 -19.20 -17.84 20.19
C SER A 359 -18.76 -17.66 18.74
N LEU A 360 -19.62 -17.11 17.88
CA LEU A 360 -19.26 -16.79 16.49
C LEU A 360 -18.17 -15.72 16.44
N ILE A 361 -18.32 -14.65 17.22
CA ILE A 361 -17.31 -13.59 17.32
C ILE A 361 -15.97 -14.18 17.80
N GLY A 362 -16.00 -15.00 18.84
CA GLY A 362 -14.82 -15.69 19.37
C GLY A 362 -14.16 -16.59 18.33
N LEU A 363 -14.94 -17.39 17.59
CA LEU A 363 -14.45 -18.25 16.51
C LEU A 363 -13.80 -17.43 15.39
N CYS A 364 -14.44 -16.35 14.94
CA CYS A 364 -13.90 -15.47 13.91
C CYS A 364 -12.58 -14.82 14.36
N LEU A 365 -12.50 -14.40 15.63
CA LEU A 365 -11.27 -13.85 16.21
C LEU A 365 -10.15 -14.91 16.28
N VAL A 366 -10.47 -16.14 16.70
CA VAL A 366 -9.48 -17.23 16.75
C VAL A 366 -8.95 -17.56 15.35
N ARG A 367 -9.84 -17.73 14.37
CA ARG A 367 -9.46 -17.93 12.96
C ARG A 367 -8.57 -16.79 12.47
N PHE A 368 -8.98 -15.55 12.71
CA PHE A 368 -8.23 -14.39 12.26
C PHE A 368 -6.84 -14.31 12.89
N LEU A 369 -6.73 -14.42 14.23
CA LEU A 369 -5.46 -14.31 14.93
C LEU A 369 -4.51 -15.45 14.57
N LEU A 370 -4.99 -16.70 14.59
CA LEU A 370 -4.17 -17.86 14.24
C LEU A 370 -3.71 -17.80 12.79
N GLY A 371 -4.62 -17.46 11.87
CA GLY A 371 -4.30 -17.32 10.46
C GLY A 371 -3.30 -16.22 10.20
N VAL A 372 -3.47 -15.02 10.79
CA VAL A 372 -2.50 -13.91 10.64
C VAL A 372 -1.13 -14.29 11.21
N ILE A 373 -1.06 -14.99 12.35
CA ILE A 373 0.21 -15.50 12.89
C ILE A 373 0.90 -16.40 11.85
N ILE A 374 0.18 -17.33 11.22
CA ILE A 374 0.71 -18.21 10.18
C ILE A 374 1.21 -17.40 8.97
N LEU A 375 0.45 -16.39 8.53
CA LEU A 375 0.85 -15.54 7.40
C LEU A 375 2.09 -14.69 7.70
N LEU A 376 2.19 -14.12 8.91
CA LEU A 376 3.36 -13.34 9.33
C LEU A 376 4.59 -14.24 9.52
N ALA A 377 4.41 -15.43 10.09
CA ALA A 377 5.47 -16.43 10.19
C ALA A 377 5.95 -16.87 8.79
N THR A 378 5.02 -17.15 7.87
CA THR A 378 5.32 -17.44 6.46
C THR A 378 6.16 -16.32 5.85
N ARG A 379 5.72 -15.06 6.00
CA ARG A 379 6.44 -13.90 5.47
C ARG A 379 7.86 -13.81 6.03
N ALA A 380 8.04 -14.02 7.32
CA ALA A 380 9.35 -13.96 7.97
C ALA A 380 10.28 -15.09 7.49
N VAL A 381 9.79 -16.33 7.46
CA VAL A 381 10.54 -17.51 7.00
C VAL A 381 10.90 -17.37 5.54
N MET A 382 9.93 -17.08 4.67
CA MET A 382 10.18 -16.94 3.24
C MET A 382 11.14 -15.78 2.95
N LYS A 383 11.07 -14.67 3.69
CA LYS A 383 12.06 -13.59 3.55
C LYS A 383 13.47 -14.04 3.93
N ALA A 384 13.61 -14.82 5.02
CA ALA A 384 14.90 -15.34 5.47
C ALA A 384 15.50 -16.37 4.50
N LEU A 385 14.66 -17.12 3.77
CA LEU A 385 15.10 -18.12 2.79
C LEU A 385 15.36 -17.50 1.41
N THR A 386 14.43 -16.69 0.91
CA THR A 386 14.47 -16.19 -0.48
C THR A 386 15.55 -15.15 -0.70
N ILE A 387 15.81 -14.24 0.25
CA ILE A 387 16.82 -13.20 0.06
C ILE A 387 18.22 -13.81 -0.15
N PRO A 388 18.74 -14.69 0.74
CA PRO A 388 20.04 -15.33 0.53
C PRO A 388 20.10 -16.17 -0.75
N LEU A 389 19.03 -16.87 -1.10
CA LEU A 389 18.94 -17.68 -2.32
C LEU A 389 19.09 -16.82 -3.58
N VAL A 390 18.34 -15.72 -3.65
CA VAL A 390 18.37 -14.81 -4.79
C VAL A 390 19.72 -14.09 -4.86
N CYS A 391 20.27 -13.65 -3.72
CA CYS A 391 21.62 -13.11 -3.64
C CYS A 391 22.67 -14.09 -4.19
N TRP A 392 22.60 -15.36 -3.80
CA TRP A 392 23.48 -16.41 -4.30
C TRP A 392 23.35 -16.61 -5.81
N LEU A 393 22.12 -16.66 -6.33
CA LEU A 393 21.84 -16.85 -7.75
C LEU A 393 22.43 -15.72 -8.63
N PHE A 394 22.40 -14.48 -8.13
CA PHE A 394 22.91 -13.30 -8.85
C PHE A 394 24.33 -12.88 -8.44
N GLY A 395 25.00 -13.63 -7.56
CA GLY A 395 26.35 -13.30 -7.09
C GLY A 395 26.44 -12.02 -6.25
N ILE A 396 25.36 -11.61 -5.60
CA ILE A 396 25.28 -10.38 -4.79
C ILE A 396 25.61 -10.72 -3.31
N PRO A 397 26.47 -9.93 -2.63
CA PRO A 397 26.78 -10.17 -1.22
C PRO A 397 25.54 -10.06 -0.31
N SER A 398 25.27 -11.10 0.49
CA SER A 398 24.11 -11.17 1.40
C SER A 398 24.39 -10.66 2.83
N ASN A 399 25.62 -10.23 3.12
CA ASN A 399 26.05 -9.81 4.46
C ASN A 399 25.26 -8.60 5.00
N ASP A 400 24.81 -7.71 4.12
CA ASP A 400 23.96 -6.58 4.44
C ASP A 400 22.68 -6.67 3.62
N VAL A 401 21.63 -7.23 4.24
CA VAL A 401 20.31 -7.40 3.62
C VAL A 401 19.74 -6.06 3.12
N ARG A 402 20.04 -4.95 3.79
CA ARG A 402 19.52 -3.64 3.37
C ARG A 402 20.15 -3.20 2.06
N LYS A 403 21.46 -3.40 1.89
CA LYS A 403 22.16 -3.13 0.62
C LYS A 403 21.77 -4.11 -0.47
N ALA A 404 21.67 -5.41 -0.14
CA ALA A 404 21.24 -6.42 -1.12
C ALA A 404 19.88 -6.06 -1.73
N ARG A 405 18.94 -5.57 -0.92
CA ARG A 405 17.61 -5.12 -1.36
C ARG A 405 17.58 -3.84 -2.18
N GLN A 406 18.69 -3.12 -2.31
CA GLN A 406 18.78 -2.00 -3.25
C GLN A 406 18.95 -2.49 -4.70
N HIS A 407 19.41 -3.73 -4.89
CA HIS A 407 19.50 -4.37 -6.19
C HIS A 407 18.13 -4.90 -6.63
N MET A 408 17.72 -4.56 -7.86
CA MET A 408 16.41 -4.96 -8.39
C MET A 408 16.30 -6.47 -8.60
N GLU A 409 17.42 -7.10 -8.94
CA GLU A 409 17.60 -8.53 -9.09
C GLU A 409 17.29 -9.28 -7.78
N VAL A 410 17.35 -8.59 -6.64
CA VAL A 410 16.98 -9.12 -5.33
C VAL A 410 15.59 -8.64 -4.90
N GLU A 411 15.33 -7.33 -4.95
CA GLU A 411 14.08 -6.75 -4.42
C GLU A 411 12.84 -7.33 -5.10
N LEU A 412 12.85 -7.50 -6.42
CA LEU A 412 11.67 -7.92 -7.18
C LEU A 412 11.38 -9.41 -7.01
N PRO A 413 12.34 -10.34 -7.22
CA PRO A 413 12.06 -11.76 -7.06
C PRO A 413 11.74 -12.11 -5.61
N TYR A 414 12.41 -11.50 -4.61
CA TYR A 414 12.07 -11.78 -3.22
C TYR A 414 10.65 -11.35 -2.90
N ARG A 415 10.21 -10.14 -3.28
CA ARG A 415 8.83 -9.71 -3.01
C ARG A 415 7.83 -10.59 -3.73
N TYR A 416 8.05 -10.90 -5.00
CA TYR A 416 7.14 -11.77 -5.75
C TYR A 416 6.97 -13.14 -5.08
N ILE A 417 8.08 -13.81 -4.72
CA ILE A 417 8.05 -15.15 -4.10
C ILE A 417 7.44 -15.09 -2.70
N VAL A 418 7.90 -14.18 -1.83
CA VAL A 418 7.43 -14.10 -0.44
C VAL A 418 5.93 -13.85 -0.39
N TYR A 419 5.44 -12.86 -1.15
CA TYR A 419 4.02 -12.51 -1.13
C TYR A 419 3.16 -13.49 -1.92
N GLY A 420 3.71 -14.15 -2.94
CA GLY A 420 3.07 -15.30 -3.58
C GLY A 420 2.84 -16.44 -2.61
N THR A 421 3.83 -16.80 -1.79
CA THR A 421 3.64 -17.82 -0.76
C THR A 421 2.66 -17.39 0.33
N VAL A 422 2.68 -16.12 0.76
CA VAL A 422 1.69 -15.58 1.70
C VAL A 422 0.27 -15.67 1.13
N GLY A 423 0.07 -15.26 -0.12
CA GLY A 423 -1.22 -15.35 -0.81
C GLY A 423 -1.69 -16.81 -0.97
N LEU A 424 -0.78 -17.72 -1.32
CA LEU A 424 -1.07 -19.15 -1.41
C LEU A 424 -1.49 -19.71 -0.04
N ASN A 425 -0.76 -19.37 1.01
CA ASN A 425 -1.07 -19.83 2.36
C ASN A 425 -2.39 -19.26 2.89
N ALA A 426 -2.79 -18.06 2.47
CA ALA A 426 -4.05 -17.45 2.89
C ALA A 426 -5.28 -18.26 2.42
N LEU A 427 -5.29 -18.76 1.18
CA LEU A 427 -6.45 -19.48 0.63
C LEU A 427 -6.32 -21.01 0.65
N PHE A 428 -5.10 -21.55 0.83
CA PHE A 428 -4.86 -22.99 0.91
C PHE A 428 -4.38 -23.45 2.29
N LEU A 429 -3.15 -23.12 2.68
CA LEU A 429 -2.53 -23.70 3.88
C LEU A 429 -3.32 -23.40 5.16
N VAL A 430 -3.74 -22.15 5.36
CA VAL A 430 -4.46 -21.75 6.58
C VAL A 430 -5.82 -22.45 6.67
N PRO A 431 -6.70 -22.41 5.65
CA PRO A 431 -7.93 -23.20 5.65
C PRO A 431 -7.69 -24.71 5.82
N PHE A 432 -6.61 -25.24 5.23
CA PHE A 432 -6.25 -26.65 5.38
C PHE A 432 -5.96 -26.98 6.84
N LEU A 433 -5.14 -26.17 7.51
CA LEU A 433 -4.87 -26.34 8.94
C LEU A 433 -6.14 -26.19 9.77
N PHE A 434 -7.00 -25.21 9.47
CA PHE A 434 -8.29 -25.04 10.16
C PHE A 434 -9.18 -26.27 10.02
N ALA A 435 -9.22 -26.92 8.87
CA ALA A 435 -9.96 -28.18 8.68
C ALA A 435 -9.50 -29.26 9.66
N HIS A 436 -8.18 -29.40 9.85
CA HIS A 436 -7.59 -30.44 10.70
C HIS A 436 -7.79 -30.18 12.19
N VAL A 437 -7.90 -28.93 12.61
CA VAL A 437 -8.13 -28.56 14.01
C VAL A 437 -9.60 -28.26 14.35
N GLY A 438 -10.52 -28.53 13.42
CA GLY A 438 -11.96 -28.33 13.63
C GLY A 438 -12.38 -26.86 13.70
N LEU A 439 -11.67 -25.99 12.98
CA LEU A 439 -11.92 -24.55 12.92
C LEU A 439 -12.59 -24.10 11.62
N LEU A 440 -12.98 -24.96 10.67
CA LEU A 440 -13.70 -24.57 9.44
C LEU A 440 -15.22 -24.49 9.62
#